data_AF-A0A7Y3F9W7-F1
#
_entry.id   AF-A0A7Y3F9W7-F1
#
_cell.length_a   1.000
_cell.length_b   1.000
_cell.length_c   1.000
_cell.angle_alpha   90.00
_cell.angle_beta   90.00
_cell.angle_gamma   90.00
#
_symmetry.space_group_name_H-M   'P 1'
#
loop_
_entity.id
_entity.type
_entity.pdbx_description
1 polymer ?
#
loop_
_entity_poly.entity_id
_entity_poly.type
_entity_poly.pdbx_seq_one_letter_code
_entity_poly.pdbx_strand_id
1 'polypeptide(L)'
;MKKNYLLIFLLFTAFSFAQIPSNYYDSADGLSGYSLKTQLKYITTTGHFWSTNSPDSYDELYNAYVNTHSDVVTSSGNQYENDGTVLDFYSENPTGPDPYNFAHNIDNGGNQTQEGDCYNREHIIPQSSFSSAYPMQSDIHHVVPTDCRVNNFRGSLPFGEVATPNFTSMNGSLRGSSDIVGYSGTMFEPIDEFKGDIARALLYFATRYEDTVDGYTSFDMFNGTEDQVFPSWAIDMLLDWHNNVDPVDQRERDRNNAAYDFQGNANPFVDHPEYADMIWNPTADTEDPTAPSNLVASNPTSSTIDLNWTASTDNVGVTSYDIYLDEVNTYTTANATYVVTGLASETNYCFTVYARDAAGNTSTVSNQDCETTTATGSGTIDLFFSEYVEGSGTNKALEIANFTGGSVALSNYTLRLATNGNSFGSDIDFPINAEIFDQDVYVIANTGLLSACQPQQDYVNNTITGFNGNDAIGLYKNGTLIDIIGTEGSSSDFAKDVTLIRKPAVEFPTTTFNINEWTIEAQNDCSNLGTHNQTLSIQENSFNNIHFFPNPLNGNKLYINTNETIKVEIYNVLGKRIIFSEANPNMNSLDVSKLSNGIYLVKIGNGKQSITKKLIKH
;
A
#
# COMPACT_ATOMS: atom_id res chain seq x y z
N MET A 1 1.14 29.45 64.47
CA MET A 1 2.11 28.44 64.02
C MET A 1 2.17 28.50 62.50
N LYS A 2 3.24 29.09 61.93
CA LYS A 2 3.46 29.12 60.48
C LYS A 2 4.09 27.78 60.10
N LYS A 3 3.42 26.97 59.27
CA LYS A 3 3.96 25.72 58.76
C LYS A 3 4.77 26.02 57.50
N ASN A 4 6.08 25.86 57.59
CA ASN A 4 6.97 25.85 56.44
C ASN A 4 6.94 24.44 55.83
N TYR A 5 6.51 24.32 54.58
CA TYR A 5 6.66 23.09 53.81
C TYR A 5 7.99 23.16 53.08
N LEU A 6 8.91 22.26 53.44
CA LEU A 6 10.18 22.05 52.76
C LEU A 6 9.90 21.15 51.55
N LEU A 7 10.04 21.66 50.33
CA LEU A 7 10.02 20.85 49.12
C LEU A 7 11.39 20.18 48.96
N ILE A 8 11.43 18.85 49.09
CA ILE A 8 12.58 18.03 48.73
C ILE A 8 12.45 17.75 47.22
N PHE A 9 13.34 18.32 46.42
CA PHE A 9 13.52 17.93 45.02
C PHE A 9 14.34 16.63 45.00
N LEU A 10 13.69 15.53 44.61
CA LEU A 10 14.35 14.27 44.31
C LEU A 10 14.84 14.36 42.86
N LEU A 11 16.14 14.56 42.65
CA LEU A 11 16.76 14.37 41.35
C LEU A 11 16.80 12.86 41.08
N PHE A 12 15.90 12.37 40.22
CA PHE A 12 16.05 11.07 39.58
C PHE A 12 17.04 11.23 38.45
N THR A 13 18.27 10.73 38.63
CA THR A 13 19.18 10.45 37.52
C THR A 13 18.75 9.12 36.91
N ALA A 14 18.02 9.18 35.79
CA ALA A 14 17.82 8.02 34.95
C ALA A 14 19.13 7.78 34.17
N PHE A 15 19.80 6.66 34.43
CA PHE A 15 20.82 6.15 33.51
C PHE A 15 20.05 5.57 32.31
N SER A 16 20.00 6.32 31.21
CA SER A 16 19.56 5.78 29.92
C SER A 16 20.77 5.08 29.29
N PHE A 17 20.78 3.76 29.29
CA PHE A 17 21.60 3.00 28.34
C PHE A 17 21.01 3.27 26.96
N ALA A 18 21.81 3.73 26.00
CA ALA A 18 21.33 4.01 24.66
C ALA A 18 21.22 2.67 23.92
N GLN A 19 20.01 2.12 23.90
CA GLN A 19 19.67 1.01 23.02
C GLN A 19 19.60 1.52 21.58
N ILE A 20 19.86 0.65 20.60
CA ILE A 20 19.62 0.96 19.18
C ILE A 20 18.21 1.56 18.99
N PRO A 21 18.02 2.50 18.04
CA PRO A 21 16.69 3.02 17.72
C PRO A 21 15.72 1.89 17.41
N SER A 22 14.46 2.01 17.84
CA SER A 22 13.46 0.96 17.63
C SER A 22 13.21 0.63 16.16
N ASN A 23 13.54 1.56 15.26
CA ASN A 23 13.39 1.45 13.81
C ASN A 23 14.70 1.09 13.08
N TYR A 24 15.73 0.66 13.80
CA TYR A 24 17.08 0.45 13.25
C TYR A 24 17.11 -0.59 12.13
N TYR A 25 16.23 -1.61 12.20
CA TYR A 25 16.15 -2.69 11.21
C TYR A 25 14.93 -2.63 10.27
N ASP A 26 14.02 -1.64 10.38
CA ASP A 26 12.76 -1.58 9.59
C ASP A 26 12.96 -1.75 8.09
N SER A 27 14.07 -1.26 7.54
CA SER A 27 14.36 -1.37 6.11
C SER A 27 14.71 -2.79 5.64
N ALA A 28 14.96 -3.72 6.56
CA ALA A 28 15.21 -5.13 6.30
C ALA A 28 13.91 -5.97 6.31
N ASP A 29 12.77 -5.39 6.70
CA ASP A 29 11.49 -6.09 6.81
C ASP A 29 11.07 -6.73 5.47
N GLY A 30 10.75 -8.03 5.52
CA GLY A 30 10.30 -8.80 4.35
C GLY A 30 11.39 -9.19 3.36
N LEU A 31 12.67 -8.93 3.66
CA LEU A 31 13.81 -9.38 2.85
C LEU A 31 14.34 -10.74 3.32
N SER A 32 14.94 -11.49 2.40
CA SER A 32 15.61 -12.77 2.66
C SER A 32 16.79 -13.01 1.72
N GLY A 33 17.57 -14.05 1.99
CA GLY A 33 18.75 -14.41 1.22
C GLY A 33 19.78 -13.27 1.14
N TYR A 34 20.48 -13.16 0.03
CA TYR A 34 21.48 -12.11 -0.16
C TYR A 34 20.88 -10.70 -0.27
N SER A 35 19.58 -10.55 -0.58
CA SER A 35 18.94 -9.22 -0.54
C SER A 35 18.85 -8.68 0.90
N LEU A 36 18.53 -9.54 1.87
CA LEU A 36 18.59 -9.20 3.30
C LEU A 36 20.01 -8.86 3.72
N LYS A 37 21.00 -9.67 3.32
CA LYS A 37 22.41 -9.45 3.61
C LYS A 37 22.88 -8.05 3.14
N THR A 38 22.62 -7.72 1.87
CA THR A 38 22.98 -6.41 1.31
C THR A 38 22.27 -5.27 2.04
N GLN A 39 21.02 -5.45 2.47
CA GLN A 39 20.31 -4.43 3.25
C GLN A 39 20.91 -4.25 4.65
N LEU A 40 21.25 -5.33 5.35
CA LEU A 40 21.95 -5.29 6.63
C LEU A 40 23.33 -4.65 6.52
N LYS A 41 24.04 -4.87 5.40
CA LYS A 41 25.27 -4.14 5.08
C LYS A 41 25.02 -2.62 5.03
N TYR A 42 23.94 -2.16 4.40
CA TYR A 42 23.61 -0.73 4.38
C TYR A 42 23.30 -0.19 5.78
N ILE A 43 22.50 -0.92 6.56
CA ILE A 43 22.17 -0.55 7.95
C ILE A 43 23.44 -0.42 8.79
N THR A 44 24.28 -1.45 8.78
CA THR A 44 25.52 -1.50 9.59
C THR A 44 26.61 -0.56 9.07
N THR A 45 26.51 -0.07 7.83
CA THR A 45 27.35 1.01 7.30
C THR A 45 26.85 2.39 7.75
N THR A 46 25.53 2.57 7.82
CA THR A 46 24.88 3.86 8.07
C THR A 46 24.84 4.15 9.56
N GLY A 47 25.80 4.94 10.05
CA GLY A 47 25.90 5.30 11.47
C GLY A 47 27.23 4.93 12.11
N HIS A 48 28.04 4.11 11.42
CA HIS A 48 29.40 3.80 11.88
C HIS A 48 30.27 5.06 11.88
N PHE A 49 30.86 5.40 13.02
CA PHE A 49 31.80 6.50 13.13
C PHE A 49 33.20 6.01 12.73
N TRP A 50 33.85 6.75 11.84
CA TRP A 50 35.19 6.42 11.32
C TRP A 50 36.16 7.57 11.65
N SER A 51 37.21 7.28 12.42
CA SER A 51 38.28 8.26 12.67
C SER A 51 39.61 7.61 13.05
N THR A 52 40.70 7.98 12.38
CA THR A 52 42.08 7.73 12.85
C THR A 52 42.47 8.63 14.04
N ASN A 53 41.61 9.58 14.43
CA ASN A 53 41.84 10.56 15.48
C ASN A 53 40.61 10.65 16.41
N SER A 54 40.29 9.54 17.10
CA SER A 54 39.21 9.43 18.12
C SER A 54 37.79 9.71 17.58
N PRO A 55 36.72 9.01 18.04
CA PRO A 55 36.65 8.06 19.16
C PRO A 55 37.04 6.59 18.88
N ASP A 56 37.12 6.14 17.61
CA ASP A 56 37.17 4.68 17.30
C ASP A 56 38.50 4.22 16.68
N SER A 57 39.60 4.84 17.09
CA SER A 57 40.93 4.46 16.61
C SER A 57 41.34 3.08 17.11
N TYR A 58 42.30 2.43 16.45
CA TYR A 58 42.76 1.10 16.85
C TYR A 58 43.20 0.99 18.32
N ASP A 59 43.81 2.04 18.88
CA ASP A 59 44.24 2.06 20.28
C ASP A 59 43.10 2.32 21.28
N GLU A 60 41.99 2.92 20.83
CA GLU A 60 40.81 3.16 21.67
C GLU A 60 40.03 1.87 21.98
N LEU A 61 40.29 0.79 21.24
CA LEU A 61 39.71 -0.53 21.52
C LEU A 61 39.95 -0.99 22.97
N TYR A 62 41.12 -0.69 23.55
CA TYR A 62 41.39 -1.03 24.95
C TYR A 62 40.48 -0.29 25.94
N ASN A 63 40.09 0.94 25.61
CA ASN A 63 39.10 1.69 26.40
C ASN A 63 37.69 1.14 26.16
N ALA A 64 37.35 0.76 24.93
CA ALA A 64 36.07 0.15 24.59
C ALA A 64 35.84 -1.18 25.35
N TYR A 65 36.89 -2.00 25.47
CA TYR A 65 36.82 -3.29 26.16
C TYR A 65 36.38 -3.20 27.62
N VAL A 66 36.54 -2.07 28.30
CA VAL A 66 36.03 -1.86 29.66
C VAL A 66 34.50 -1.93 29.72
N ASN A 67 33.81 -1.62 28.62
CA ASN A 67 32.35 -1.68 28.55
C ASN A 67 31.86 -2.88 27.72
N THR A 68 32.66 -3.39 26.78
CA THR A 68 32.24 -4.47 25.89
C THR A 68 32.73 -5.86 26.33
N HIS A 69 33.89 -5.97 26.98
CA HIS A 69 34.53 -7.26 27.28
C HIS A 69 35.09 -7.27 28.70
N SER A 70 34.22 -7.02 29.68
CA SER A 70 34.54 -7.21 31.10
C SER A 70 33.73 -8.37 31.66
N ASP A 71 34.34 -9.20 32.49
CA ASP A 71 33.63 -10.18 33.30
C ASP A 71 32.87 -9.46 34.43
N VAL A 72 31.63 -9.09 34.15
CA VAL A 72 30.75 -8.36 35.06
C VAL A 72 29.32 -8.89 34.97
N VAL A 73 28.52 -8.55 35.98
CA VAL A 73 27.11 -8.89 36.06
C VAL A 73 26.37 -8.36 34.83
N THR A 74 25.71 -9.26 34.10
CA THR A 74 24.83 -8.88 32.98
C THR A 74 23.51 -8.30 33.48
N SER A 75 22.77 -7.66 32.60
CA SER A 75 21.42 -7.16 32.89
C SER A 75 20.43 -8.25 33.35
N SER A 76 20.71 -9.53 33.04
CA SER A 76 19.92 -10.70 33.48
C SER A 76 20.39 -11.36 34.77
N GLY A 77 21.54 -10.96 35.32
CA GLY A 77 22.13 -11.53 36.53
C GLY A 77 23.61 -11.89 36.38
N ASN A 78 24.16 -12.52 37.41
CA ASN A 78 25.56 -12.93 37.47
C ASN A 78 25.89 -13.92 36.34
N GLN A 79 26.98 -13.65 35.64
CA GLN A 79 27.65 -14.58 34.72
C GLN A 79 29.06 -14.79 35.22
N TYR A 80 29.60 -16.01 35.13
CA TYR A 80 30.97 -16.34 35.56
C TYR A 80 31.35 -15.82 36.97
N GLU A 81 32.58 -15.34 37.15
CA GLU A 81 33.15 -14.84 38.40
C GLU A 81 32.72 -13.42 38.74
N ASN A 82 32.38 -12.59 37.75
CA ASN A 82 32.04 -11.16 37.87
C ASN A 82 33.14 -10.35 38.58
N ASP A 83 34.40 -10.62 38.28
CA ASP A 83 35.54 -10.03 38.99
C ASP A 83 36.03 -8.70 38.39
N GLY A 84 35.43 -8.26 37.28
CA GLY A 84 35.73 -7.03 36.56
C GLY A 84 37.00 -7.10 35.72
N THR A 85 37.55 -8.30 35.50
CA THR A 85 38.70 -8.51 34.61
C THR A 85 38.26 -8.53 33.14
N VAL A 86 39.23 -8.53 32.24
CA VAL A 86 38.97 -8.66 30.80
C VAL A 86 38.34 -10.01 30.53
N LEU A 87 37.16 -10.01 29.91
CA LEU A 87 36.55 -11.25 29.41
C LEU A 87 37.32 -11.71 28.17
N ASP A 88 38.24 -12.66 28.38
CA ASP A 88 39.12 -13.23 27.37
C ASP A 88 38.64 -14.64 26.99
N PHE A 89 38.33 -14.83 25.72
CA PHE A 89 37.79 -16.09 25.18
C PHE A 89 38.74 -17.29 25.35
N TYR A 90 40.03 -17.03 25.62
CA TYR A 90 41.07 -18.04 25.78
C TYR A 90 41.53 -18.25 27.23
N SER A 91 41.04 -17.45 28.18
CA SER A 91 41.21 -17.71 29.61
C SER A 91 39.93 -18.19 30.26
N GLU A 92 38.78 -17.62 29.87
CA GLU A 92 37.52 -17.81 30.57
C GLU A 92 37.17 -19.29 30.73
N ASN A 93 36.80 -19.65 31.96
CA ASN A 93 36.30 -20.96 32.34
C ASN A 93 34.85 -20.84 32.87
N PRO A 94 33.84 -21.13 32.04
CA PRO A 94 32.43 -20.88 32.39
C PRO A 94 31.91 -21.64 33.62
N THR A 95 32.66 -22.64 34.09
CA THR A 95 32.24 -23.55 35.18
C THR A 95 33.05 -23.39 36.46
N GLY A 96 33.99 -22.46 36.51
CA GLY A 96 34.78 -22.17 37.71
C GLY A 96 35.97 -21.27 37.40
N PRO A 97 36.87 -21.05 38.37
CA PRO A 97 37.87 -20.00 38.24
C PRO A 97 38.72 -20.11 36.98
N ASP A 98 38.93 -18.96 36.37
CA ASP A 98 39.87 -18.77 35.29
C ASP A 98 41.29 -19.23 35.65
N PRO A 99 42.03 -19.79 34.67
CA PRO A 99 43.43 -20.17 34.83
C PRO A 99 44.33 -18.94 35.08
N TYR A 100 43.94 -17.78 34.57
CA TYR A 100 44.59 -16.48 34.71
C TYR A 100 43.65 -15.38 34.21
N ASN A 101 43.79 -14.15 34.73
CA ASN A 101 42.89 -13.03 34.42
C ASN A 101 43.72 -11.79 34.13
N PHE A 102 43.19 -10.86 33.33
CA PHE A 102 43.87 -9.62 32.98
C PHE A 102 43.13 -8.39 33.49
N ALA A 103 43.89 -7.42 33.99
CA ALA A 103 43.33 -6.12 34.29
C ALA A 103 43.27 -5.24 33.03
N HIS A 104 42.14 -4.58 32.81
CA HIS A 104 41.99 -3.60 31.73
C HIS A 104 43.10 -2.54 31.79
N ASN A 105 43.67 -2.20 30.64
CA ASN A 105 44.72 -1.19 30.46
C ASN A 105 46.04 -1.38 31.25
N ILE A 106 46.28 -2.56 31.83
CA ILE A 106 47.54 -2.84 32.55
C ILE A 106 48.37 -3.88 31.79
N ASP A 107 47.78 -5.02 31.46
CA ASP A 107 48.50 -6.19 30.94
C ASP A 107 48.47 -6.26 29.40
N ASN A 108 48.40 -5.10 28.72
CA ASN A 108 48.29 -5.03 27.27
C ASN A 108 49.65 -5.02 26.55
N GLY A 109 49.85 -5.94 25.59
CA GLY A 109 50.98 -5.89 24.64
C GLY A 109 52.35 -6.28 25.20
N GLY A 110 52.40 -7.17 26.19
CA GLY A 110 53.62 -7.71 26.81
C GLY A 110 54.36 -8.81 26.04
N ASN A 111 55.41 -9.37 26.65
CA ASN A 111 56.16 -10.52 26.11
C ASN A 111 55.38 -11.83 26.32
N GLN A 112 55.29 -12.67 25.29
CA GLN A 112 54.37 -13.83 25.26
C GLN A 112 55.07 -15.18 25.53
N THR A 113 55.71 -15.34 26.71
CA THR A 113 56.49 -16.54 27.02
C THR A 113 55.65 -17.73 27.50
N GLN A 114 54.51 -17.46 28.14
CA GLN A 114 53.49 -18.40 28.59
C GLN A 114 52.10 -17.76 28.47
N GLU A 115 51.05 -18.57 28.63
CA GLU A 115 49.67 -18.07 28.74
C GLU A 115 49.54 -17.29 30.06
N GLY A 116 48.74 -16.22 30.04
CA GLY A 116 48.57 -15.29 31.17
C GLY A 116 49.63 -14.20 31.29
N ASP A 117 50.57 -14.09 30.34
CA ASP A 117 51.60 -13.03 30.36
C ASP A 117 51.06 -11.67 29.91
N CYS A 118 50.13 -11.65 28.95
CA CYS A 118 49.44 -10.45 28.47
C CYS A 118 48.17 -10.80 27.70
N TYR A 119 47.32 -9.80 27.49
CA TYR A 119 46.28 -9.85 26.46
C TYR A 119 46.57 -8.85 25.34
N ASN A 120 46.03 -9.11 24.17
CA ASN A 120 46.10 -8.22 23.02
C ASN A 120 44.78 -8.25 22.23
N ARG A 121 44.76 -7.50 21.13
CA ARG A 121 43.63 -7.43 20.20
C ARG A 121 43.76 -8.58 19.22
N GLU A 122 42.81 -9.50 19.24
CA GLU A 122 42.65 -10.50 18.20
C GLU A 122 41.66 -10.03 17.16
N HIS A 123 42.07 -10.07 15.90
CA HIS A 123 41.14 -9.96 14.78
C HIS A 123 40.65 -11.34 14.40
N ILE A 124 39.36 -11.61 14.63
CA ILE A 124 38.72 -12.88 14.27
C ILE A 124 38.86 -13.13 12.76
N ILE A 125 38.74 -12.10 11.92
CA ILE A 125 39.26 -12.12 10.55
C ILE A 125 40.70 -11.57 10.56
N PRO A 126 41.72 -12.34 10.17
CA PRO A 126 43.11 -11.90 10.27
C PRO A 126 43.39 -10.61 9.46
N GLN A 127 44.11 -9.65 10.07
CA GLN A 127 44.44 -8.36 9.44
C GLN A 127 45.13 -8.46 8.08
N SER A 128 45.87 -9.54 7.84
CA SER A 128 46.50 -9.79 6.54
C SER A 128 45.51 -9.85 5.39
N SER A 129 44.24 -10.19 5.66
CA SER A 129 43.19 -10.35 4.65
C SER A 129 42.81 -9.03 4.02
N PHE A 130 42.79 -7.97 4.82
CA PHE A 130 42.38 -6.64 4.42
C PHE A 130 43.52 -5.61 4.52
N SER A 131 44.78 -6.08 4.60
CA SER A 131 45.98 -5.21 4.70
C SER A 131 45.91 -4.18 5.83
N SER A 132 45.32 -4.55 6.98
CA SER A 132 45.09 -3.61 8.11
C SER A 132 44.29 -2.36 7.71
N ALA A 133 43.51 -2.42 6.62
CA ALA A 133 42.64 -1.34 6.20
C ALA A 133 41.52 -1.09 7.23
N TYR A 134 41.12 0.16 7.30
CA TYR A 134 40.00 0.60 8.11
C TYR A 134 38.70 0.65 7.30
N PRO A 135 37.53 0.49 7.94
CA PRO A 135 37.33 0.38 9.40
C PRO A 135 37.56 -1.02 10.00
N MET A 136 37.79 -2.05 9.17
CA MET A 136 38.04 -3.43 9.62
C MET A 136 39.16 -3.55 10.65
N GLN A 137 40.17 -2.68 10.65
CA GLN A 137 41.22 -2.76 11.67
C GLN A 137 40.73 -2.47 13.10
N SER A 138 39.70 -1.63 13.29
CA SER A 138 39.23 -1.19 14.61
C SER A 138 37.76 -1.50 14.89
N ASP A 139 37.15 -2.39 14.11
CA ASP A 139 35.75 -2.75 14.29
C ASP A 139 35.53 -3.70 15.47
N ILE A 140 34.97 -3.18 16.57
CA ILE A 140 34.84 -3.88 17.85
C ILE A 140 34.05 -5.19 17.74
N HIS A 141 33.20 -5.35 16.72
CA HIS A 141 32.36 -6.55 16.55
C HIS A 141 33.17 -7.81 16.25
N HIS A 142 34.37 -7.68 15.67
CA HIS A 142 35.27 -8.80 15.36
C HIS A 142 36.71 -8.65 15.89
N VAL A 143 37.03 -7.53 16.55
CA VAL A 143 38.31 -7.33 17.24
C VAL A 143 38.11 -7.46 18.75
N VAL A 144 38.50 -8.61 19.29
CA VAL A 144 38.24 -9.00 20.69
C VAL A 144 39.53 -9.03 21.51
N PRO A 145 39.49 -8.80 22.83
CA PRO A 145 40.66 -8.96 23.68
C PRO A 145 40.89 -10.44 24.00
N THR A 146 42.07 -10.96 23.70
CA THR A 146 42.42 -12.35 24.01
C THR A 146 43.85 -12.52 24.50
N ASP A 147 44.14 -13.67 25.12
CA ASP A 147 45.49 -14.01 25.56
C ASP A 147 46.45 -13.91 24.38
N CYS A 148 47.49 -13.14 24.59
CA CYS A 148 48.54 -12.85 23.65
C CYS A 148 49.14 -14.09 22.95
N ARG A 149 49.41 -15.13 23.73
CA ARG A 149 50.11 -16.33 23.28
C ARG A 149 49.15 -17.27 22.56
N VAL A 150 47.93 -17.44 23.07
CA VAL A 150 46.90 -18.24 22.40
C VAL A 150 46.50 -17.58 21.07
N ASN A 151 46.34 -16.25 21.03
CA ASN A 151 46.15 -15.49 19.79
C ASN A 151 47.30 -15.72 18.79
N ASN A 152 48.56 -15.73 19.24
CA ASN A 152 49.71 -16.04 18.37
C ASN A 152 49.64 -17.48 17.83
N PHE A 153 49.23 -18.45 18.64
CA PHE A 153 49.06 -19.83 18.20
C PHE A 153 47.90 -20.02 17.23
N ARG A 154 46.81 -19.24 17.40
CA ARG A 154 45.70 -19.15 16.45
C ARG A 154 46.18 -18.54 15.13
N GLY A 155 46.92 -17.42 15.18
CA GLY A 155 47.49 -16.76 14.02
C GLY A 155 46.43 -16.41 12.97
N SER A 156 46.55 -16.97 11.77
CA SER A 156 45.56 -16.83 10.68
C SER A 156 44.82 -18.13 10.39
N LEU A 157 44.80 -19.07 11.33
CA LEU A 157 44.11 -20.35 11.14
C LEU A 157 42.59 -20.14 11.09
N PRO A 158 41.88 -20.86 10.22
CA PRO A 158 40.42 -20.89 10.25
C PRO A 158 39.94 -21.45 11.60
N PHE A 159 38.82 -20.91 12.05
CA PHE A 159 38.10 -21.50 13.17
C PHE A 159 37.41 -22.78 12.71
N GLY A 160 37.35 -23.79 13.58
CA GLY A 160 36.58 -25.01 13.35
C GLY A 160 36.92 -26.11 14.34
N GLU A 161 36.40 -27.32 14.09
CA GLU A 161 36.57 -28.46 15.00
C GLU A 161 37.88 -29.22 14.73
N VAL A 162 38.54 -29.64 15.81
CA VAL A 162 39.87 -30.27 15.79
C VAL A 162 39.76 -31.78 16.04
N ALA A 163 40.08 -32.57 15.02
CA ALA A 163 40.12 -34.04 15.11
C ALA A 163 41.32 -34.55 15.93
N THR A 164 42.49 -33.90 15.79
CA THR A 164 43.70 -34.30 16.52
C THR A 164 44.48 -33.06 16.96
N PRO A 165 44.44 -32.71 18.26
CA PRO A 165 45.11 -31.52 18.76
C PRO A 165 46.63 -31.71 18.79
N ASN A 166 47.36 -30.66 18.37
CA ASN A 166 48.79 -30.50 18.56
C ASN A 166 49.13 -29.36 19.56
N PHE A 167 48.12 -28.63 20.00
CA PHE A 167 48.15 -27.65 21.09
C PHE A 167 46.77 -27.62 21.76
N THR A 168 46.78 -27.36 23.06
CA THR A 168 45.61 -27.16 23.93
C THR A 168 45.95 -26.03 24.89
N SER A 169 45.13 -24.96 24.92
CA SER A 169 45.29 -23.86 25.87
C SER A 169 44.86 -24.29 27.28
N MET A 170 45.12 -23.45 28.28
CA MET A 170 44.72 -23.69 29.66
C MET A 170 43.20 -23.71 29.85
N ASN A 171 42.44 -22.94 29.06
CA ASN A 171 40.97 -22.99 29.10
C ASN A 171 40.36 -24.14 28.27
N GLY A 172 41.15 -24.82 27.46
CA GLY A 172 40.72 -25.99 26.70
C GLY A 172 40.55 -25.78 25.19
N SER A 173 40.77 -24.57 24.68
CA SER A 173 40.81 -24.30 23.23
C SER A 173 41.89 -25.15 22.56
N LEU A 174 41.64 -25.63 21.34
CA LEU A 174 42.50 -26.57 20.63
C LEU A 174 43.07 -25.97 19.36
N ARG A 175 44.24 -26.47 18.95
CA ARG A 175 44.74 -26.28 17.58
C ARG A 175 45.23 -27.61 17.05
N GLY A 176 44.83 -27.97 15.84
CA GLY A 176 45.16 -29.28 15.28
C GLY A 176 44.61 -29.50 13.88
N SER A 177 44.64 -30.76 13.44
CA SER A 177 44.03 -31.14 12.17
C SER A 177 42.51 -31.03 12.22
N SER A 178 41.91 -30.56 11.14
CA SER A 178 40.45 -30.43 10.99
C SER A 178 39.68 -31.74 11.18
N ASP A 179 38.52 -31.68 11.84
CA ASP A 179 37.45 -32.70 11.82
C ASP A 179 36.30 -32.34 10.85
N ILE A 180 36.37 -31.18 10.19
CA ILE A 180 35.31 -30.66 9.34
C ILE A 180 35.33 -31.32 7.96
N VAL A 181 34.20 -31.89 7.55
CA VAL A 181 34.03 -32.43 6.20
C VAL A 181 34.13 -31.30 5.17
N GLY A 182 35.09 -31.41 4.24
CA GLY A 182 35.31 -30.41 3.18
C GLY A 182 36.52 -29.51 3.41
N TYR A 183 37.19 -29.61 4.56
CA TYR A 183 38.46 -28.95 4.84
C TYR A 183 39.48 -29.95 5.42
N SER A 184 40.78 -29.77 5.14
CA SER A 184 41.82 -30.74 5.55
C SER A 184 43.09 -30.09 6.11
N GLY A 185 43.04 -28.79 6.37
CA GLY A 185 44.15 -28.03 6.94
C GLY A 185 44.20 -28.07 8.47
N THR A 186 45.03 -27.19 9.03
CA THR A 186 45.04 -26.93 10.48
C THR A 186 43.94 -25.94 10.81
N MET A 187 43.28 -26.11 11.96
CA MET A 187 42.24 -25.21 12.49
C MET A 187 42.52 -24.86 13.95
N PHE A 188 41.82 -23.83 14.42
CA PHE A 188 41.75 -23.46 15.83
C PHE A 188 40.30 -23.64 16.32
N GLU A 189 40.11 -24.36 17.42
CA GLU A 189 38.82 -24.62 18.04
C GLU A 189 38.73 -23.86 19.38
N PRO A 190 37.88 -22.84 19.52
CA PRO A 190 37.59 -22.23 20.81
C PRO A 190 36.74 -23.19 21.66
N ILE A 191 36.64 -22.95 22.97
CA ILE A 191 35.68 -23.68 23.81
C ILE A 191 34.24 -23.39 23.38
N ASP A 192 33.33 -24.31 23.69
CA ASP A 192 31.93 -24.24 23.22
C ASP A 192 31.24 -22.91 23.57
N GLU A 193 31.52 -22.35 24.74
CA GLU A 193 30.94 -21.10 25.25
C GLU A 193 31.09 -19.88 24.32
N PHE A 194 32.10 -19.85 23.45
CA PHE A 194 32.38 -18.70 22.58
C PHE A 194 32.25 -19.03 21.09
N LYS A 195 31.85 -20.26 20.75
CA LYS A 195 31.72 -20.69 19.37
C LYS A 195 30.70 -19.84 18.61
N GLY A 196 29.60 -19.48 19.25
CA GLY A 196 28.54 -18.65 18.71
C GLY A 196 28.94 -17.18 18.60
N ASP A 197 29.59 -16.60 19.62
CA ASP A 197 30.11 -15.22 19.53
C ASP A 197 31.07 -15.06 18.33
N ILE A 198 31.98 -16.03 18.18
CA ILE A 198 32.92 -16.07 17.05
C ILE A 198 32.19 -16.26 15.73
N ALA A 199 31.17 -17.13 15.68
CA ALA A 199 30.36 -17.34 14.49
C ALA A 199 29.66 -16.05 14.07
N ARG A 200 28.98 -15.37 14.98
CA ARG A 200 28.29 -14.10 14.72
C ARG A 200 29.25 -12.98 14.36
N ALA A 201 30.47 -12.95 14.89
CA ALA A 201 31.50 -12.01 14.46
C ALA A 201 31.97 -12.25 13.01
N LEU A 202 32.12 -13.52 12.60
CA LEU A 202 32.46 -13.90 11.23
C LEU A 202 31.32 -13.56 10.25
N LEU A 203 30.08 -13.93 10.58
CA LEU A 203 28.89 -13.63 9.77
C LEU A 203 28.64 -12.12 9.65
N TYR A 204 28.85 -11.38 10.75
CA TYR A 204 28.85 -9.92 10.76
C TYR A 204 29.86 -9.36 9.76
N PHE A 205 31.11 -9.82 9.81
CA PHE A 205 32.15 -9.34 8.90
C PHE A 205 31.79 -9.61 7.43
N ALA A 206 31.31 -10.83 7.14
CA ALA A 206 30.85 -11.22 5.80
C ALA A 206 29.71 -10.34 5.27
N THR A 207 28.86 -9.82 6.16
CA THR A 207 27.74 -8.92 5.83
C THR A 207 28.21 -7.49 5.71
N ARG A 208 28.80 -6.94 6.76
CA ARG A 208 29.22 -5.54 6.85
C ARG A 208 30.16 -5.14 5.70
N TYR A 209 31.04 -6.05 5.30
CA TYR A 209 32.12 -5.82 4.34
C TYR A 209 31.92 -6.54 3.00
N GLU A 210 30.67 -6.94 2.69
CA GLU A 210 30.24 -7.67 1.48
C GLU A 210 30.99 -7.27 0.19
N ASP A 211 31.02 -5.97 -0.17
CA ASP A 211 31.63 -5.47 -1.41
C ASP A 211 33.18 -5.42 -1.40
N THR A 212 33.85 -5.99 -0.38
CA THR A 212 35.32 -5.93 -0.25
C THR A 212 36.01 -7.27 -0.13
N VAL A 213 35.25 -8.35 0.13
CA VAL A 213 35.80 -9.65 0.53
C VAL A 213 36.14 -10.58 -0.63
N ASP A 214 35.70 -10.29 -1.86
CA ASP A 214 35.95 -11.11 -3.06
C ASP A 214 37.43 -11.25 -3.41
N GLY A 215 38.24 -10.25 -3.08
CA GLY A 215 39.69 -10.22 -3.27
C GLY A 215 40.51 -10.79 -2.11
N TYR A 216 39.88 -11.14 -0.98
CA TYR A 216 40.61 -11.58 0.22
C TYR A 216 41.00 -13.05 0.11
N THR A 217 42.31 -13.33 0.15
CA THR A 217 42.86 -14.67 -0.10
C THR A 217 43.81 -15.18 0.98
N SER A 218 44.15 -14.37 1.99
CA SER A 218 45.10 -14.76 3.03
C SER A 218 44.49 -15.51 4.22
N PHE A 219 43.18 -15.76 4.18
CA PHE A 219 42.45 -16.48 5.22
C PHE A 219 41.62 -17.58 4.59
N ASP A 220 41.87 -18.82 4.99
CA ASP A 220 41.35 -20.03 4.33
C ASP A 220 39.82 -20.17 4.40
N MET A 221 39.14 -19.37 5.22
CA MET A 221 37.67 -19.32 5.24
C MET A 221 37.10 -18.46 4.11
N PHE A 222 37.86 -17.63 3.40
CA PHE A 222 37.29 -16.89 2.26
C PHE A 222 37.17 -17.77 1.00
N ASN A 223 36.01 -17.73 0.35
CA ASN A 223 35.75 -18.47 -0.89
C ASN A 223 35.90 -17.60 -2.16
N GLY A 224 36.14 -16.29 -2.01
CA GLY A 224 36.29 -15.34 -3.11
C GLY A 224 34.97 -14.83 -3.71
N THR A 225 33.85 -14.94 -3.00
CA THR A 225 32.54 -14.40 -3.42
C THR A 225 32.08 -13.29 -2.47
N GLU A 226 31.38 -12.28 -3.00
CA GLU A 226 30.75 -11.23 -2.18
C GLU A 226 29.50 -11.75 -1.48
N ASP A 227 28.71 -12.60 -2.15
CA ASP A 227 27.45 -13.12 -1.65
C ASP A 227 27.64 -14.09 -0.47
N GLN A 228 28.26 -15.25 -0.71
CA GLN A 228 28.39 -16.29 0.31
C GLN A 228 29.55 -16.03 1.27
N VAL A 229 30.66 -15.45 0.76
CA VAL A 229 31.91 -15.11 1.47
C VAL A 229 32.72 -16.28 1.98
N PHE A 230 32.06 -17.22 2.67
CA PHE A 230 32.67 -18.40 3.23
C PHE A 230 32.25 -19.66 2.46
N PRO A 231 33.09 -20.71 2.41
CA PRO A 231 32.71 -21.98 1.76
C PRO A 231 31.59 -22.67 2.55
N SER A 232 30.85 -23.56 1.89
CA SER A 232 29.70 -24.25 2.52
C SER A 232 30.03 -24.94 3.84
N TRP A 233 31.19 -25.61 3.95
CA TRP A 233 31.60 -26.25 5.20
C TRP A 233 31.70 -25.26 6.36
N ALA A 234 32.14 -24.02 6.08
CA ALA A 234 32.28 -22.99 7.09
C ALA A 234 30.91 -22.42 7.43
N ILE A 235 30.06 -22.14 6.45
CA ILE A 235 28.69 -21.69 6.69
C ILE A 235 27.92 -22.70 7.54
N ASP A 236 27.93 -23.99 7.20
CA ASP A 236 27.22 -25.04 7.92
C ASP A 236 27.65 -25.08 9.40
N MET A 237 28.97 -25.02 9.64
CA MET A 237 29.55 -24.99 10.98
C MET A 237 29.21 -23.71 11.75
N LEU A 238 29.30 -22.53 11.10
CA LEU A 238 29.00 -21.26 11.74
C LEU A 238 27.52 -21.16 12.13
N LEU A 239 26.62 -21.68 11.30
CA LEU A 239 25.20 -21.75 11.62
C LEU A 239 24.91 -22.75 12.76
N ASP A 240 25.59 -23.90 12.81
CA ASP A 240 25.46 -24.83 13.93
C ASP A 240 25.99 -24.22 15.24
N TRP A 241 27.15 -23.56 15.19
CA TRP A 241 27.71 -22.86 16.34
C TRP A 241 26.78 -21.75 16.84
N HIS A 242 26.25 -20.95 15.92
CA HIS A 242 25.31 -19.86 16.19
C HIS A 242 23.96 -20.35 16.78
N ASN A 243 23.40 -21.44 16.25
CA ASN A 243 22.06 -21.87 16.62
C ASN A 243 22.00 -22.91 17.74
N ASN A 244 22.99 -23.81 17.81
CA ASN A 244 22.90 -25.04 18.60
C ASN A 244 23.98 -25.15 19.68
N VAL A 245 25.18 -24.63 19.45
CA VAL A 245 26.31 -24.78 20.39
C VAL A 245 26.34 -23.63 21.40
N ASP A 246 26.31 -22.39 20.91
CA ASP A 246 26.33 -21.17 21.73
C ASP A 246 25.35 -20.12 21.17
N PRO A 247 24.05 -20.28 21.47
CA PRO A 247 23.02 -19.32 21.06
C PRO A 247 23.16 -17.99 21.79
N VAL A 248 22.73 -16.89 21.15
CA VAL A 248 22.82 -15.54 21.71
C VAL A 248 22.26 -15.45 23.13
N ASP A 249 23.15 -15.07 24.05
CA ASP A 249 22.83 -14.91 25.45
C ASP A 249 22.71 -13.43 25.86
N GLN A 250 22.53 -13.15 27.15
CA GLN A 250 22.39 -11.76 27.59
C GLN A 250 23.72 -11.00 27.61
N ARG A 251 24.84 -11.69 27.86
CA ARG A 251 26.18 -11.08 27.84
C ARG A 251 26.44 -10.48 26.48
N GLU A 252 26.18 -11.23 25.42
CA GLU A 252 26.42 -10.78 24.07
C GLU A 252 25.47 -9.66 23.64
N ARG A 253 24.20 -9.69 24.07
CA ARG A 253 23.27 -8.56 23.86
C ARG A 253 23.75 -7.28 24.56
N ASP A 254 24.22 -7.38 25.80
CA ASP A 254 24.75 -6.24 26.55
C ASP A 254 26.03 -5.70 25.87
N ARG A 255 26.93 -6.60 25.43
CA ARG A 255 28.11 -6.27 24.62
C ARG A 255 27.73 -5.59 23.30
N ASN A 256 26.71 -6.07 22.60
CA ASN A 256 26.26 -5.50 21.32
C ASN A 256 25.72 -4.07 21.48
N ASN A 257 24.98 -3.81 22.56
CA ASN A 257 24.55 -2.45 22.91
C ASN A 257 25.75 -1.55 23.25
N ALA A 258 26.70 -2.02 24.05
CA ALA A 258 27.91 -1.27 24.37
C ALA A 258 28.80 -1.01 23.12
N ALA A 259 28.83 -1.96 22.17
CA ALA A 259 29.50 -1.81 20.89
C ALA A 259 28.80 -0.77 20.00
N TYR A 260 27.46 -0.74 19.99
CA TYR A 260 26.69 0.32 19.31
C TYR A 260 27.00 1.69 19.90
N ASP A 261 27.07 1.81 21.23
CA ASP A 261 27.45 3.06 21.90
C ASP A 261 28.87 3.52 21.56
N PHE A 262 29.78 2.56 21.34
CA PHE A 262 31.16 2.85 20.96
C PHE A 262 31.27 3.31 19.50
N GLN A 263 30.85 2.48 18.54
CA GLN A 263 31.14 2.71 17.11
C GLN A 263 29.93 3.07 16.24
N GLY A 264 28.71 3.11 16.79
CA GLY A 264 27.50 3.60 16.10
C GLY A 264 26.76 2.57 15.24
N ASN A 265 27.15 1.29 15.27
CA ASN A 265 26.43 0.20 14.63
C ASN A 265 26.40 -1.08 15.48
N ALA A 266 25.35 -1.87 15.30
CA ALA A 266 25.14 -3.13 16.02
C ALA A 266 25.40 -4.34 15.10
N ASN A 267 25.70 -5.49 15.70
CA ASN A 267 25.75 -6.76 15.00
C ASN A 267 24.31 -7.30 14.85
N PRO A 268 23.78 -7.38 13.61
CA PRO A 268 22.40 -7.81 13.37
C PRO A 268 22.17 -9.26 13.79
N PHE A 269 23.19 -10.11 13.81
CA PHE A 269 23.05 -11.52 14.19
C PHE A 269 22.96 -11.73 15.71
N VAL A 270 23.21 -10.68 16.50
CA VAL A 270 22.95 -10.67 17.95
C VAL A 270 21.53 -10.17 18.23
N ASP A 271 21.09 -9.11 17.55
CA ASP A 271 19.76 -8.53 17.76
C ASP A 271 18.65 -9.37 17.12
N HIS A 272 18.94 -9.97 15.96
CA HIS A 272 18.07 -10.81 15.15
C HIS A 272 18.81 -12.09 14.73
N PRO A 273 18.97 -13.07 15.65
CA PRO A 273 19.65 -14.32 15.37
C PRO A 273 19.09 -15.08 14.16
N GLU A 274 17.79 -14.94 13.89
CA GLU A 274 17.09 -15.53 12.76
C GLU A 274 17.61 -15.07 11.39
N TYR A 275 18.24 -13.89 11.31
CA TYR A 275 18.79 -13.37 10.04
C TYR A 275 19.93 -14.24 9.49
N ALA A 276 20.68 -14.93 10.35
CA ALA A 276 21.75 -15.82 9.90
C ALA A 276 21.19 -16.95 9.01
N ASP A 277 20.13 -17.62 9.47
CA ASP A 277 19.47 -18.66 8.69
C ASP A 277 18.78 -18.07 7.45
N MET A 278 18.07 -16.94 7.58
CA MET A 278 17.41 -16.30 6.44
C MET A 278 18.36 -15.93 5.29
N ILE A 279 19.65 -15.69 5.58
CA ILE A 279 20.67 -15.37 4.57
C ILE A 279 21.36 -16.62 4.01
N TRP A 280 21.90 -17.48 4.88
CA TRP A 280 22.84 -18.54 4.48
C TRP A 280 22.30 -19.96 4.50
N ASN A 281 21.20 -20.18 5.22
CA ASN A 281 20.43 -21.41 5.15
C ASN A 281 18.95 -21.05 4.96
N PRO A 282 18.61 -20.31 3.88
CA PRO A 282 17.23 -20.04 3.60
C PRO A 282 16.63 -21.42 3.34
N THR A 283 15.91 -21.96 4.33
CA THR A 283 14.97 -23.04 4.05
C THR A 283 14.19 -22.55 2.85
N ALA A 284 14.29 -23.27 1.73
CA ALA A 284 13.62 -22.85 0.51
C ALA A 284 12.17 -22.63 0.90
N ASP A 285 11.73 -21.39 0.79
CA ASP A 285 10.35 -21.09 1.12
C ASP A 285 9.51 -21.87 0.11
N THR A 286 8.70 -22.79 0.63
CA THR A 286 7.84 -23.68 -0.16
C THR A 286 6.36 -23.45 0.14
N GLU A 287 6.05 -22.53 1.05
CA GLU A 287 4.69 -22.21 1.38
C GLU A 287 4.18 -21.21 0.33
N ASP A 288 3.02 -21.52 -0.27
CA ASP A 288 2.41 -20.60 -1.22
C ASP A 288 1.79 -19.43 -0.46
N PRO A 289 1.90 -18.18 -0.95
CA PRO A 289 1.18 -17.06 -0.39
C PRO A 289 -0.34 -17.30 -0.35
N THR A 290 -1.03 -16.65 0.58
CA THR A 290 -2.50 -16.69 0.58
C THR A 290 -3.07 -16.04 -0.69
N ALA A 291 -4.24 -16.50 -1.16
CA ALA A 291 -4.88 -15.90 -2.32
C ALA A 291 -5.25 -14.43 -2.05
N PRO A 292 -5.00 -13.52 -3.02
CA PRO A 292 -5.56 -12.17 -2.94
C PRO A 292 -7.08 -12.26 -2.81
N SER A 293 -7.68 -11.42 -1.98
CA SER A 293 -9.14 -11.47 -1.72
C SER A 293 -9.80 -10.13 -1.97
N ASN A 294 -11.11 -10.14 -2.19
CA ASN A 294 -11.89 -8.93 -2.47
C ASN A 294 -11.33 -8.13 -3.66
N LEU A 295 -10.95 -8.82 -4.74
CA LEU A 295 -10.62 -8.15 -6.00
C LEU A 295 -11.86 -7.40 -6.49
N VAL A 296 -11.70 -6.11 -6.75
CA VAL A 296 -12.71 -5.23 -7.34
C VAL A 296 -12.12 -4.51 -8.56
N ALA A 297 -12.81 -4.63 -9.69
CA ALA A 297 -12.63 -3.80 -10.86
C ALA A 297 -13.61 -2.62 -10.79
N SER A 298 -13.12 -1.41 -11.04
CA SER A 298 -13.91 -0.18 -10.84
C SER A 298 -13.41 0.98 -11.71
N ASN A 299 -14.13 2.09 -11.66
CA ASN A 299 -13.81 3.33 -12.38
C ASN A 299 -13.51 3.12 -13.88
N PRO A 300 -14.32 2.35 -14.63
CA PRO A 300 -14.05 2.13 -16.04
C PRO A 300 -14.10 3.45 -16.81
N THR A 301 -13.09 3.66 -17.66
CA THR A 301 -13.15 4.65 -18.75
C THR A 301 -13.31 3.91 -20.08
N SER A 302 -13.24 4.63 -21.18
CA SER A 302 -13.24 4.03 -22.52
C SER A 302 -11.97 3.24 -22.82
N SER A 303 -10.92 3.33 -21.99
CA SER A 303 -9.64 2.65 -22.22
C SER A 303 -8.87 2.21 -20.97
N THR A 304 -9.44 2.39 -19.77
CA THR A 304 -8.80 2.03 -18.50
C THR A 304 -9.79 1.44 -17.50
N ILE A 305 -9.30 0.62 -16.57
CA ILE A 305 -10.04 0.07 -15.43
C ILE A 305 -9.11 0.06 -14.21
N ASP A 306 -9.61 0.50 -13.06
CA ASP A 306 -8.89 0.46 -11.79
C ASP A 306 -9.14 -0.88 -11.08
N LEU A 307 -8.08 -1.51 -10.58
CA LEU A 307 -8.12 -2.73 -9.78
C LEU A 307 -7.64 -2.45 -8.36
N ASN A 308 -8.36 -2.96 -7.38
CA ASN A 308 -7.90 -3.05 -5.99
C ASN A 308 -8.25 -4.42 -5.39
N TRP A 309 -7.48 -4.85 -4.40
CA TRP A 309 -7.74 -6.07 -3.65
C TRP A 309 -7.16 -5.98 -2.23
N THR A 310 -7.55 -6.92 -1.39
CA THR A 310 -6.92 -7.14 -0.09
C THR A 310 -5.62 -7.91 -0.29
N ALA A 311 -4.52 -7.35 0.23
CA ALA A 311 -3.18 -7.92 0.11
C ALA A 311 -3.11 -9.33 0.71
N SER A 312 -2.31 -10.18 0.05
CA SER A 312 -1.96 -11.52 0.51
C SER A 312 -0.97 -11.46 1.67
N THR A 313 -0.90 -12.56 2.42
CA THR A 313 0.07 -12.81 3.48
C THR A 313 0.84 -14.08 3.17
N ASP A 314 2.05 -14.15 3.69
CA ASP A 314 2.97 -15.26 3.50
C ASP A 314 3.90 -15.36 4.73
N ASN A 315 4.55 -16.51 4.96
CA ASN A 315 5.49 -16.74 6.05
C ASN A 315 6.81 -15.97 5.88
N VAL A 316 7.26 -15.68 4.66
CA VAL A 316 8.46 -14.88 4.37
C VAL A 316 8.07 -13.52 3.78
N GLY A 317 7.07 -13.47 2.91
CA GLY A 317 6.50 -12.23 2.41
C GLY A 317 6.12 -12.27 0.93
N VAL A 318 5.16 -11.42 0.56
CA VAL A 318 4.68 -11.30 -0.83
C VAL A 318 5.46 -10.21 -1.55
N THR A 319 6.06 -10.52 -2.70
CA THR A 319 6.88 -9.58 -3.48
C THR A 319 6.12 -8.94 -4.63
N SER A 320 5.16 -9.66 -5.23
CA SER A 320 4.42 -9.17 -6.38
C SER A 320 3.08 -9.85 -6.59
N TYR A 321 2.28 -9.27 -7.46
CA TYR A 321 0.99 -9.77 -7.92
C TYR A 321 0.98 -9.86 -9.44
N ASP A 322 0.63 -11.03 -9.97
CA ASP A 322 0.39 -11.25 -11.40
C ASP A 322 -1.10 -11.07 -11.71
N ILE A 323 -1.41 -10.19 -12.66
CA ILE A 323 -2.76 -9.84 -13.08
C ILE A 323 -3.05 -10.51 -14.42
N TYR A 324 -4.09 -11.33 -14.41
CA TYR A 324 -4.56 -12.07 -15.58
C TYR A 324 -5.79 -11.36 -16.15
N LEU A 325 -5.69 -10.98 -17.42
CA LEU A 325 -6.77 -10.44 -18.23
C LEU A 325 -7.30 -11.57 -19.12
N ASP A 326 -8.55 -11.97 -18.93
CA ASP A 326 -9.18 -13.08 -19.68
C ASP A 326 -8.29 -14.35 -19.71
N GLU A 327 -7.79 -14.74 -18.54
CA GLU A 327 -6.90 -15.90 -18.31
C GLU A 327 -5.49 -15.79 -18.90
N VAL A 328 -5.08 -14.63 -19.42
CA VAL A 328 -3.72 -14.37 -19.90
C VAL A 328 -2.98 -13.48 -18.90
N ASN A 329 -1.85 -13.94 -18.36
CA ASN A 329 -0.97 -13.12 -17.54
C ASN A 329 -0.48 -11.92 -18.36
N THR A 330 -0.91 -10.73 -17.99
CA THR A 330 -0.68 -9.53 -18.80
C THR A 330 0.11 -8.46 -18.05
N TYR A 331 -0.06 -8.36 -16.73
CA TYR A 331 0.56 -7.30 -15.93
C TYR A 331 1.08 -7.83 -14.60
N THR A 332 2.08 -7.15 -14.03
CA THR A 332 2.63 -7.45 -12.70
C THR A 332 2.80 -6.15 -11.91
N THR A 333 2.57 -6.19 -10.60
CA THR A 333 2.73 -5.05 -9.67
C THR A 333 3.17 -5.51 -8.29
N ALA A 334 3.89 -4.67 -7.54
CA ALA A 334 4.21 -4.92 -6.13
C ALA A 334 3.09 -4.46 -5.17
N ASN A 335 2.18 -3.60 -5.63
CA ASN A 335 1.12 -3.02 -4.81
C ASN A 335 -0.19 -3.82 -4.93
N ALA A 336 -1.04 -3.77 -3.90
CA ALA A 336 -2.39 -4.37 -3.94
C ALA A 336 -3.41 -3.55 -4.78
N THR A 337 -2.91 -2.75 -5.71
CA THR A 337 -3.69 -1.90 -6.63
C THR A 337 -2.98 -1.83 -7.99
N TYR A 338 -3.76 -1.64 -9.05
CA TYR A 338 -3.23 -1.45 -10.41
C TYR A 338 -4.23 -0.70 -11.30
N VAL A 339 -3.73 0.08 -12.26
CA VAL A 339 -4.57 0.71 -13.30
C VAL A 339 -4.27 0.04 -14.63
N VAL A 340 -5.24 -0.71 -15.14
CA VAL A 340 -5.16 -1.35 -16.46
C VAL A 340 -5.43 -0.29 -17.52
N THR A 341 -4.59 -0.23 -18.56
CA THR A 341 -4.69 0.79 -19.62
C THR A 341 -4.63 0.16 -21.01
N GLY A 342 -5.04 0.91 -22.04
CA GLY A 342 -4.99 0.46 -23.43
C GLY A 342 -6.11 -0.52 -23.81
N LEU A 343 -7.20 -0.52 -23.05
CA LEU A 343 -8.37 -1.36 -23.30
C LEU A 343 -9.20 -0.79 -24.47
N ALA A 344 -9.84 -1.68 -25.24
CA ALA A 344 -10.87 -1.28 -26.19
C ALA A 344 -12.17 -0.91 -25.47
N SER A 345 -12.86 0.13 -25.94
CA SER A 345 -14.13 0.59 -25.40
C SER A 345 -15.28 -0.41 -25.58
N GLU A 346 -16.34 -0.26 -24.79
CA GLU A 346 -17.53 -1.14 -24.78
C GLU A 346 -17.21 -2.64 -24.68
N THR A 347 -16.04 -2.97 -24.12
CA THR A 347 -15.56 -4.34 -24.00
C THR A 347 -15.55 -4.74 -22.53
N ASN A 348 -16.13 -5.90 -22.25
CA ASN A 348 -16.10 -6.50 -20.92
C ASN A 348 -14.80 -7.25 -20.73
N TYR A 349 -14.07 -6.92 -19.65
CA TYR A 349 -12.83 -7.58 -19.27
C TYR A 349 -12.99 -8.24 -17.92
N CYS A 350 -12.48 -9.47 -17.79
CA CYS A 350 -12.49 -10.19 -16.53
C CYS A 350 -11.06 -10.34 -15.99
N PHE A 351 -10.90 -10.03 -14.70
CA PHE A 351 -9.62 -10.00 -14.03
C PHE A 351 -9.54 -11.07 -12.95
N THR A 352 -8.36 -11.65 -12.82
CA THR A 352 -7.96 -12.48 -11.66
C THR A 352 -6.53 -12.12 -11.27
N VAL A 353 -6.18 -12.33 -10.01
CA VAL A 353 -4.87 -11.98 -9.47
C VAL A 353 -4.27 -13.17 -8.70
N TYR A 354 -2.99 -13.39 -8.90
CA TYR A 354 -2.15 -14.31 -8.13
C TYR A 354 -1.10 -13.50 -7.35
N ALA A 355 -0.77 -13.93 -6.13
CA ALA A 355 0.38 -13.41 -5.39
C ALA A 355 1.62 -14.29 -5.63
N ARG A 356 2.80 -13.67 -5.57
CA ARG A 356 4.13 -14.27 -5.69
C ARG A 356 4.97 -13.85 -4.50
N ASP A 357 5.75 -14.76 -3.95
CA ASP A 357 6.79 -14.45 -2.96
C ASP A 357 8.18 -14.28 -3.63
N ALA A 358 9.22 -14.15 -2.80
CA ALA A 358 10.60 -14.03 -3.26
C ALA A 358 11.21 -15.37 -3.74
N ALA A 359 10.67 -16.51 -3.29
CA ALA A 359 11.11 -17.85 -3.67
C ALA A 359 10.47 -18.34 -4.99
N GLY A 360 9.46 -17.63 -5.49
CA GLY A 360 8.74 -17.92 -6.71
C GLY A 360 7.51 -18.81 -6.51
N ASN A 361 7.07 -19.06 -5.27
CA ASN A 361 5.81 -19.77 -5.04
C ASN A 361 4.62 -18.90 -5.46
N THR A 362 3.49 -19.54 -5.73
CA THR A 362 2.34 -18.87 -6.35
C THR A 362 1.09 -19.18 -5.55
N SER A 363 0.38 -18.14 -5.14
CA SER A 363 -0.89 -18.33 -4.44
C SER A 363 -1.90 -19.11 -5.28
N THR A 364 -2.98 -19.54 -4.64
CA THR A 364 -4.22 -19.80 -5.38
C THR A 364 -4.80 -18.50 -5.94
N VAL A 365 -5.64 -18.61 -6.98
CA VAL A 365 -6.23 -17.45 -7.67
C VAL A 365 -7.22 -16.69 -6.78
N SER A 366 -7.28 -15.37 -6.94
CA SER A 366 -8.31 -14.52 -6.34
C SER A 366 -9.73 -14.87 -6.80
N ASN A 367 -10.75 -14.19 -6.24
CA ASN A 367 -12.03 -14.09 -6.93
C ASN A 367 -11.83 -13.44 -8.32
N GLN A 368 -12.66 -13.84 -9.28
CA GLN A 368 -12.78 -13.11 -10.53
C GLN A 368 -13.69 -11.91 -10.33
N ASP A 369 -13.32 -10.78 -10.93
CA ASP A 369 -14.23 -9.65 -11.08
C ASP A 369 -14.14 -9.10 -12.51
N CYS A 370 -15.27 -8.65 -13.04
CA CYS A 370 -15.36 -8.20 -14.42
C CYS A 370 -15.92 -6.78 -14.47
N GLU A 371 -15.38 -5.98 -15.37
CA GLU A 371 -15.86 -4.62 -15.60
C GLU A 371 -15.86 -4.31 -17.10
N THR A 372 -16.86 -3.55 -17.53
CA THR A 372 -17.03 -3.14 -18.92
C THR A 372 -16.53 -1.71 -19.09
N THR A 373 -15.52 -1.52 -19.95
CA THR A 373 -15.09 -0.18 -20.35
C THR A 373 -16.26 0.60 -20.94
N THR A 374 -16.32 1.89 -20.65
CA THR A 374 -17.41 2.74 -21.14
C THR A 374 -17.36 2.89 -22.66
N ALA A 375 -18.48 3.35 -23.23
CA ALA A 375 -18.51 3.72 -24.64
C ALA A 375 -17.46 4.77 -24.96
N THR A 376 -17.08 4.85 -26.23
CA THR A 376 -16.23 5.93 -26.74
C THR A 376 -17.03 7.25 -26.76
N GLY A 377 -17.45 7.72 -25.59
CA GLY A 377 -18.00 9.05 -25.35
C GLY A 377 -16.85 9.95 -24.92
N SER A 378 -16.26 10.66 -25.87
CA SER A 378 -15.23 11.65 -25.61
C SER A 378 -15.84 12.84 -24.86
N GLY A 379 -15.91 12.76 -23.53
CA GLY A 379 -16.26 13.90 -22.69
C GLY A 379 -15.77 13.69 -21.27
N THR A 380 -14.93 14.60 -20.78
CA THR A 380 -14.82 14.85 -19.34
C THR A 380 -16.21 15.16 -18.78
N ILE A 381 -16.56 14.58 -17.62
CA ILE A 381 -17.76 14.94 -16.87
C ILE A 381 -17.79 16.45 -16.66
N ASP A 382 -18.78 17.12 -17.24
CA ASP A 382 -18.96 18.58 -17.16
C ASP A 382 -20.42 18.98 -17.46
N LEU A 383 -20.70 20.27 -17.39
CA LEU A 383 -22.02 20.82 -17.72
C LEU A 383 -22.36 20.63 -19.21
N PHE A 384 -23.63 20.37 -19.50
CA PHE A 384 -24.13 20.20 -20.87
C PHE A 384 -25.53 20.82 -21.01
N PHE A 385 -25.93 21.16 -22.24
CA PHE A 385 -27.27 21.62 -22.54
C PHE A 385 -28.27 20.47 -22.43
N SER A 386 -29.35 20.69 -21.68
CA SER A 386 -30.43 19.73 -21.46
C SER A 386 -31.74 20.10 -22.16
N GLU A 387 -32.00 21.38 -22.44
CA GLU A 387 -33.19 21.80 -23.17
C GLU A 387 -32.93 23.07 -24.01
N TYR A 388 -33.54 23.13 -25.18
CA TYR A 388 -33.58 24.28 -26.09
C TYR A 388 -35.03 24.54 -26.49
N VAL A 389 -35.55 25.73 -26.18
CA VAL A 389 -36.92 26.11 -26.52
C VAL A 389 -36.91 27.15 -27.63
N GLU A 390 -37.43 26.79 -28.80
CA GLU A 390 -37.78 27.72 -29.86
C GLU A 390 -39.29 27.71 -30.11
N GLY A 391 -39.99 28.46 -29.27
CA GLY A 391 -41.42 28.69 -29.42
C GLY A 391 -41.78 29.82 -30.38
N SER A 392 -43.08 30.12 -30.43
CA SER A 392 -43.61 31.19 -31.26
C SER A 392 -43.13 32.57 -30.79
N GLY A 393 -42.67 33.41 -31.71
CA GLY A 393 -42.21 34.77 -31.41
C GLY A 393 -40.93 34.76 -30.57
N THR A 394 -40.99 35.35 -29.37
CA THR A 394 -39.86 35.43 -28.43
C THR A 394 -39.96 34.42 -27.28
N ASN A 395 -40.80 33.39 -27.42
CA ASN A 395 -40.87 32.27 -26.47
C ASN A 395 -39.61 31.40 -26.58
N LYS A 396 -38.53 31.80 -25.90
CA LYS A 396 -37.21 31.18 -26.04
C LYS A 396 -36.54 30.94 -24.69
N ALA A 397 -35.91 29.79 -24.53
CA ALA A 397 -35.11 29.43 -23.35
C ALA A 397 -34.00 28.43 -23.69
N LEU A 398 -32.99 28.38 -22.83
CA LEU A 398 -31.95 27.35 -22.78
C LEU A 398 -31.89 26.78 -21.38
N GLU A 399 -31.58 25.50 -21.27
CA GLU A 399 -31.34 24.83 -20.01
C GLU A 399 -29.98 24.13 -20.04
N ILE A 400 -29.24 24.27 -18.94
CA ILE A 400 -27.94 23.62 -18.72
C ILE A 400 -28.06 22.73 -17.49
N ALA A 401 -27.67 21.47 -17.61
CA ALA A 401 -27.73 20.49 -16.54
C ALA A 401 -26.36 20.25 -15.89
N ASN A 402 -26.37 19.95 -14.60
CA ASN A 402 -25.20 19.55 -13.84
C ASN A 402 -25.34 18.14 -13.26
N PHE A 403 -24.52 17.22 -13.76
CA PHE A 403 -24.39 15.84 -13.23
C PHE A 403 -22.93 15.53 -12.88
N THR A 404 -22.19 16.54 -12.42
CA THR A 404 -20.75 16.41 -12.14
C THR A 404 -20.43 15.74 -10.80
N GLY A 405 -21.45 15.40 -9.99
CA GLY A 405 -21.30 14.83 -8.65
C GLY A 405 -21.13 15.90 -7.56
N GLY A 406 -21.25 17.18 -7.89
CA GLY A 406 -21.15 18.30 -6.95
C GLY A 406 -21.66 19.62 -7.55
N SER A 407 -21.80 20.65 -6.71
CA SER A 407 -22.20 21.99 -7.16
C SER A 407 -21.12 22.63 -8.05
N VAL A 408 -21.53 23.27 -9.14
CA VAL A 408 -20.63 23.95 -10.08
C VAL A 408 -20.93 25.44 -10.11
N ALA A 409 -19.91 26.25 -9.80
CA ALA A 409 -19.95 27.70 -9.99
C ALA A 409 -19.73 28.07 -11.46
N LEU A 410 -20.59 28.94 -12.01
CA LEU A 410 -20.59 29.31 -13.42
C LEU A 410 -19.58 30.42 -13.78
N SER A 411 -18.75 30.87 -12.83
CA SER A 411 -17.78 31.96 -13.05
C SER A 411 -16.69 31.63 -14.08
N ASN A 412 -16.47 30.34 -14.36
CA ASN A 412 -15.51 29.88 -15.37
C ASN A 412 -16.18 29.49 -16.70
N TYR A 413 -17.51 29.65 -16.78
CA TYR A 413 -18.31 29.26 -17.93
C TYR A 413 -18.80 30.49 -18.67
N THR A 414 -18.92 30.37 -20.00
CA THR A 414 -19.45 31.41 -20.87
C THR A 414 -20.29 30.77 -21.98
N LEU A 415 -21.23 31.53 -22.52
CA LEU A 415 -22.02 31.14 -23.69
C LEU A 415 -21.60 31.96 -24.91
N ARG A 416 -21.66 31.36 -26.09
CA ARG A 416 -21.50 32.08 -27.36
C ARG A 416 -22.64 31.74 -28.31
N LEU A 417 -23.09 32.74 -29.04
CA LEU A 417 -24.12 32.62 -30.07
C LEU A 417 -23.51 32.87 -31.44
N ALA A 418 -23.74 31.96 -32.38
CA ALA A 418 -23.41 32.08 -33.79
C ALA A 418 -24.71 32.29 -34.58
N THR A 419 -24.93 33.50 -35.08
CA THR A 419 -26.22 33.85 -35.72
C THR A 419 -26.19 33.65 -37.24
N ASN A 420 -27.24 33.08 -37.81
CA ASN A 420 -27.55 32.96 -39.24
C ASN A 420 -26.39 32.42 -40.08
N GLY A 421 -25.71 31.37 -39.59
CA GLY A 421 -24.57 30.76 -40.28
C GLY A 421 -23.27 31.56 -40.21
N ASN A 422 -23.13 32.47 -39.26
CA ASN A 422 -21.84 33.10 -38.93
C ASN A 422 -21.03 32.23 -37.94
N SER A 423 -19.81 32.69 -37.63
CA SER A 423 -19.01 32.16 -36.51
C SER A 423 -19.56 32.65 -35.15
N PHE A 424 -19.12 31.99 -34.09
CA PHE A 424 -19.45 32.38 -32.72
C PHE A 424 -19.02 33.83 -32.40
N GLY A 425 -19.95 34.58 -31.80
CA GLY A 425 -19.70 35.93 -31.30
C GLY A 425 -18.89 35.96 -29.99
N SER A 426 -18.92 37.10 -29.33
CA SER A 426 -18.25 37.31 -28.03
C SER A 426 -18.84 36.44 -26.91
N ASP A 427 -18.05 36.23 -25.86
CA ASP A 427 -18.49 35.60 -24.61
C ASP A 427 -19.68 36.35 -23.99
N ILE A 428 -20.65 35.57 -23.52
CA ILE A 428 -21.78 36.02 -22.70
C ILE A 428 -21.61 35.37 -21.33
N ASP A 429 -21.28 36.19 -20.33
CA ASP A 429 -21.04 35.76 -18.96
C ASP A 429 -22.33 35.43 -18.20
N PHE A 430 -22.23 34.51 -17.24
CA PHE A 430 -23.28 34.26 -16.26
C PHE A 430 -23.27 35.33 -15.14
N PRO A 431 -24.39 35.51 -14.41
CA PRO A 431 -24.42 36.38 -13.23
C PRO A 431 -23.36 36.02 -12.19
N ILE A 432 -22.88 37.02 -11.45
CA ILE A 432 -21.93 36.78 -10.36
C ILE A 432 -22.55 35.85 -9.30
N ASN A 433 -21.80 34.84 -8.88
CA ASN A 433 -22.24 33.78 -7.96
C ASN A 433 -23.34 32.86 -8.50
N ALA A 434 -23.59 32.82 -9.82
CA ALA A 434 -24.44 31.78 -10.38
C ALA A 434 -23.78 30.40 -10.18
N GLU A 435 -24.57 29.45 -9.71
CA GLU A 435 -24.16 28.07 -9.48
C GLU A 435 -25.30 27.12 -9.86
N ILE A 436 -24.94 25.87 -10.18
CA ILE A 436 -25.90 24.77 -10.42
C ILE A 436 -25.57 23.68 -9.41
N PHE A 437 -26.53 23.25 -8.60
CA PHE A 437 -26.34 22.13 -7.68
C PHE A 437 -26.20 20.81 -8.46
N ASP A 438 -25.62 19.80 -7.83
CA ASP A 438 -25.61 18.45 -8.43
C ASP A 438 -27.05 17.98 -8.68
N GLN A 439 -27.28 17.38 -9.85
CA GLN A 439 -28.59 16.92 -10.33
C GLN A 439 -29.63 18.03 -10.47
N ASP A 440 -29.18 19.27 -10.65
CA ASP A 440 -30.02 20.44 -10.88
C ASP A 440 -29.75 21.04 -12.26
N VAL A 441 -30.60 21.98 -12.67
CA VAL A 441 -30.51 22.67 -13.96
C VAL A 441 -30.48 24.19 -13.79
N TYR A 442 -30.05 24.90 -14.84
CA TYR A 442 -30.04 26.36 -14.89
C TYR A 442 -30.72 26.86 -16.16
N VAL A 443 -31.84 27.56 -16.00
CA VAL A 443 -32.70 28.00 -17.10
C VAL A 443 -32.46 29.48 -17.42
N ILE A 444 -32.06 29.73 -18.66
CA ILE A 444 -31.87 31.06 -19.22
C ILE A 444 -33.03 31.39 -20.14
N ALA A 445 -33.83 32.38 -19.79
CA ALA A 445 -35.07 32.73 -20.47
C ALA A 445 -34.98 34.05 -21.25
N ASN A 446 -35.72 34.13 -22.35
CA ASN A 446 -36.07 35.40 -22.97
C ASN A 446 -37.18 36.09 -22.17
N THR A 447 -37.21 37.43 -22.16
CA THR A 447 -38.33 38.21 -21.59
C THR A 447 -39.71 37.84 -22.17
N GLY A 448 -39.74 37.27 -23.37
CA GLY A 448 -40.95 36.78 -24.03
C GLY A 448 -41.33 35.32 -23.77
N LEU A 449 -40.63 34.63 -22.85
CA LEU A 449 -40.98 33.26 -22.45
C LEU A 449 -42.44 33.20 -21.97
N LEU A 450 -43.16 32.15 -22.37
CA LEU A 450 -44.56 31.95 -21.98
C LEU A 450 -44.71 31.93 -20.45
N SER A 451 -45.79 32.55 -19.96
CA SER A 451 -46.06 32.69 -18.52
C SER A 451 -46.16 31.35 -17.77
N ALA A 452 -46.50 30.27 -18.47
CA ALA A 452 -46.52 28.92 -17.89
C ALA A 452 -45.11 28.38 -17.58
N CYS A 453 -44.09 28.84 -18.31
CA CYS A 453 -42.70 28.38 -18.20
C CYS A 453 -41.84 29.32 -17.34
N GLN A 454 -42.26 30.58 -17.17
CA GLN A 454 -41.56 31.60 -16.37
C GLN A 454 -41.17 31.18 -14.95
N PRO A 455 -41.96 30.37 -14.21
CA PRO A 455 -41.56 29.92 -12.87
C PRO A 455 -40.25 29.11 -12.82
N GLN A 456 -39.80 28.57 -13.96
CA GLN A 456 -38.58 27.76 -14.05
C GLN A 456 -37.32 28.57 -14.34
N GLN A 457 -37.44 29.88 -14.62
CA GLN A 457 -36.29 30.69 -15.06
C GLN A 457 -35.37 31.08 -13.88
N ASP A 458 -34.07 30.92 -14.07
CA ASP A 458 -33.04 31.40 -13.13
C ASP A 458 -32.45 32.74 -13.58
N TYR A 459 -32.32 32.92 -14.90
CA TYR A 459 -31.70 34.11 -15.48
C TYR A 459 -32.45 34.59 -16.73
N VAL A 460 -32.70 35.90 -16.82
CA VAL A 460 -33.29 36.52 -18.02
C VAL A 460 -32.20 37.19 -18.85
N ASN A 461 -31.94 36.68 -20.06
CA ASN A 461 -30.95 37.24 -20.97
C ASN A 461 -31.39 37.11 -22.43
N ASN A 462 -31.82 38.24 -23.00
CA ASN A 462 -32.31 38.34 -24.38
C ASN A 462 -31.21 38.24 -25.45
N THR A 463 -29.93 38.40 -25.07
CA THR A 463 -28.82 38.33 -26.02
C THR A 463 -28.58 36.88 -26.43
N ILE A 464 -28.38 35.99 -25.45
CA ILE A 464 -28.17 34.57 -25.74
C ILE A 464 -29.45 33.89 -26.22
N THR A 465 -30.62 34.27 -25.68
CA THR A 465 -31.92 33.75 -26.13
C THR A 465 -32.49 34.47 -27.36
N GLY A 466 -31.63 35.20 -28.10
CA GLY A 466 -31.95 35.82 -29.38
C GLY A 466 -31.85 34.86 -30.57
N PHE A 467 -31.53 33.60 -30.32
CA PHE A 467 -31.34 32.56 -31.33
C PHE A 467 -32.62 32.26 -32.15
N ASN A 468 -32.45 31.66 -33.33
CA ASN A 468 -33.51 31.02 -34.11
C ASN A 468 -33.01 29.66 -34.66
N GLY A 469 -33.86 28.96 -35.41
CA GLY A 469 -33.69 27.55 -35.75
C GLY A 469 -32.44 27.11 -36.51
N ASN A 470 -31.61 28.05 -36.98
CA ASN A 470 -30.31 27.74 -37.57
C ASN A 470 -29.11 28.28 -36.78
N ASP A 471 -29.34 28.97 -35.66
CA ASP A 471 -28.29 29.58 -34.86
C ASP A 471 -27.61 28.53 -33.97
N ALA A 472 -26.28 28.50 -33.97
CA ALA A 472 -25.52 27.60 -33.11
C ALA A 472 -25.19 28.27 -31.76
N ILE A 473 -25.19 27.47 -30.70
CA ILE A 473 -24.96 27.91 -29.33
C ILE A 473 -23.88 27.02 -28.72
N GLY A 474 -22.81 27.63 -28.23
CA GLY A 474 -21.70 26.93 -27.59
C GLY A 474 -21.61 27.23 -26.11
N LEU A 475 -21.39 26.20 -25.30
CA LEU A 475 -21.02 26.30 -23.89
C LEU A 475 -19.50 26.15 -23.77
N TYR A 476 -18.86 27.11 -23.13
CA TYR A 476 -17.41 27.16 -22.99
C TYR A 476 -17.00 27.16 -21.52
N LYS A 477 -15.92 26.44 -21.20
CA LYS A 477 -15.25 26.47 -19.89
C LYS A 477 -13.82 26.96 -20.07
N ASN A 478 -13.43 28.02 -19.37
CA ASN A 478 -12.12 28.66 -19.50
C ASN A 478 -11.74 28.93 -20.98
N GLY A 479 -12.72 29.33 -21.80
CA GLY A 479 -12.55 29.62 -23.23
C GLY A 479 -12.49 28.38 -24.15
N THR A 480 -12.63 27.16 -23.63
CA THR A 480 -12.68 25.91 -24.41
C THR A 480 -14.12 25.46 -24.61
N LEU A 481 -14.52 25.13 -25.85
CA LEU A 481 -15.87 24.61 -26.14
C LEU A 481 -16.02 23.24 -25.47
N ILE A 482 -17.08 23.06 -24.69
CA ILE A 482 -17.40 21.79 -24.04
C ILE A 482 -18.68 21.17 -24.60
N ASP A 483 -19.72 21.97 -24.88
CA ASP A 483 -20.98 21.47 -25.44
C ASP A 483 -21.54 22.41 -26.52
N ILE A 484 -22.31 21.88 -27.46
CA ILE A 484 -22.87 22.66 -28.56
C ILE A 484 -24.29 22.22 -28.97
N ILE A 485 -25.14 23.22 -29.25
CA ILE A 485 -26.40 23.05 -29.99
C ILE A 485 -26.22 23.68 -31.38
N GLY A 486 -26.58 22.97 -32.44
CA GLY A 486 -26.41 23.42 -33.81
C GLY A 486 -24.97 23.33 -34.34
N THR A 487 -24.74 23.79 -35.57
CA THR A 487 -23.42 23.73 -36.22
C THR A 487 -22.94 25.13 -36.57
N GLU A 488 -21.77 25.51 -36.03
CA GLU A 488 -21.16 26.81 -36.34
C GLU A 488 -20.99 26.99 -37.86
N GLY A 489 -21.30 28.19 -38.36
CA GLY A 489 -21.18 28.50 -39.79
C GLY A 489 -22.28 27.89 -40.69
N SER A 490 -23.23 27.14 -40.13
CA SER A 490 -24.35 26.56 -40.89
C SER A 490 -25.55 27.50 -40.93
N SER A 491 -26.12 27.72 -42.12
CA SER A 491 -27.37 28.46 -42.28
C SER A 491 -28.60 27.55 -42.37
N SER A 492 -28.44 26.23 -42.15
CA SER A 492 -29.52 25.25 -42.28
C SER A 492 -30.32 25.16 -40.98
N ASP A 493 -31.65 25.22 -41.10
CA ASP A 493 -32.54 25.04 -39.95
C ASP A 493 -32.41 23.60 -39.39
N PHE A 494 -32.13 23.49 -38.08
CA PHE A 494 -32.08 22.22 -37.34
C PHE A 494 -33.08 22.15 -36.19
N ALA A 495 -33.50 23.29 -35.63
CA ALA A 495 -34.39 23.37 -34.47
C ALA A 495 -35.47 24.45 -34.58
N LYS A 496 -35.85 24.81 -35.82
CA LYS A 496 -36.88 25.84 -36.04
C LYS A 496 -38.26 25.42 -35.52
N ASP A 497 -38.86 26.30 -34.73
CA ASP A 497 -40.22 26.16 -34.19
C ASP A 497 -40.45 24.84 -33.42
N VAL A 498 -39.44 24.37 -32.68
CA VAL A 498 -39.50 23.15 -31.85
C VAL A 498 -38.83 23.35 -30.50
N THR A 499 -39.11 22.44 -29.58
CA THR A 499 -38.34 22.28 -28.34
C THR A 499 -37.48 21.04 -28.47
N LEU A 500 -36.18 21.15 -28.17
CA LEU A 500 -35.28 20.01 -28.09
C LEU A 500 -35.02 19.67 -26.63
N ILE A 501 -35.20 18.40 -26.26
CA ILE A 501 -34.90 17.88 -24.92
C ILE A 501 -33.78 16.87 -25.05
N ARG A 502 -32.68 17.05 -24.32
CA ARG A 502 -31.55 16.12 -24.35
C ARG A 502 -32.01 14.77 -23.81
N LYS A 503 -31.62 13.68 -24.48
CA LYS A 503 -32.01 12.34 -24.05
C LYS A 503 -31.28 11.99 -22.75
N PRO A 504 -31.94 11.34 -21.77
CA PRO A 504 -31.32 10.89 -20.53
C PRO A 504 -30.09 9.98 -20.66
N ALA A 505 -29.90 9.34 -21.82
CA ALA A 505 -28.75 8.49 -22.09
C ALA A 505 -27.51 9.26 -22.58
N VAL A 506 -27.62 10.59 -22.75
CA VAL A 506 -26.51 11.46 -23.13
C VAL A 506 -25.93 12.04 -21.84
N GLU A 507 -24.87 11.40 -21.37
CA GLU A 507 -24.33 11.62 -20.01
C GLU A 507 -23.25 12.70 -19.95
N PHE A 508 -22.67 13.06 -21.10
CA PHE A 508 -21.53 13.97 -21.20
C PHE A 508 -21.79 15.07 -22.25
N PRO A 509 -21.16 16.25 -22.10
CA PRO A 509 -21.21 17.29 -23.11
C PRO A 509 -20.56 16.83 -24.43
N THR A 510 -21.07 17.33 -25.57
CA THR A 510 -20.58 16.97 -26.91
C THR A 510 -20.20 18.23 -27.68
N THR A 511 -18.97 18.28 -28.21
CA THR A 511 -18.49 19.43 -29.00
C THR A 511 -18.90 19.38 -30.47
N THR A 512 -19.73 18.41 -30.86
CA THR A 512 -20.27 18.27 -32.21
C THR A 512 -21.74 17.96 -32.12
N PHE A 513 -22.57 18.84 -32.67
CA PHE A 513 -24.01 18.68 -32.58
C PHE A 513 -24.52 17.46 -33.35
N ASN A 514 -25.28 16.63 -32.65
CA ASN A 514 -25.93 15.46 -33.20
C ASN A 514 -27.40 15.45 -32.77
N ILE A 515 -28.31 15.67 -33.72
CA ILE A 515 -29.75 15.73 -33.42
C ILE A 515 -30.29 14.42 -32.80
N ASN A 516 -29.62 13.28 -32.98
CA ASN A 516 -30.03 12.01 -32.38
C ASN A 516 -29.85 11.97 -30.86
N GLU A 517 -29.12 12.92 -30.28
CA GLU A 517 -28.98 13.10 -28.83
C GLU A 517 -30.20 13.79 -28.21
N TRP A 518 -31.18 14.21 -29.03
CA TRP A 518 -32.31 15.02 -28.62
C TRP A 518 -33.65 14.35 -28.97
N THR A 519 -34.63 14.57 -28.11
CA THR A 519 -36.06 14.37 -28.39
C THR A 519 -36.63 15.69 -28.88
N ILE A 520 -37.44 15.65 -29.94
CA ILE A 520 -38.03 16.84 -30.56
C ILE A 520 -39.49 16.91 -30.14
N GLU A 521 -39.84 17.96 -29.39
CA GLU A 521 -41.19 18.28 -28.99
C GLU A 521 -41.78 19.43 -29.81
N ALA A 522 -43.10 19.58 -29.72
CA ALA A 522 -43.81 20.60 -30.48
C ALA A 522 -43.42 22.03 -30.07
N GLN A 523 -43.63 22.99 -30.98
CA GLN A 523 -43.48 24.41 -30.70
C GLN A 523 -44.22 24.79 -29.39
N ASN A 524 -43.57 25.61 -28.56
CA ASN A 524 -44.08 26.08 -27.26
C ASN A 524 -44.17 25.03 -26.16
N ASP A 525 -43.65 23.82 -26.35
CA ASP A 525 -43.48 22.89 -25.23
C ASP A 525 -42.38 23.38 -24.29
N CYS A 526 -42.69 23.41 -23.00
CA CYS A 526 -41.75 23.69 -21.90
C CYS A 526 -42.05 22.80 -20.69
N SER A 527 -42.71 21.66 -20.92
CA SER A 527 -43.16 20.75 -19.87
C SER A 527 -42.00 20.07 -19.13
N ASN A 528 -40.81 20.04 -19.73
CA ASN A 528 -39.59 19.50 -19.14
C ASN A 528 -38.61 20.58 -18.65
N LEU A 529 -38.89 21.86 -18.93
CA LEU A 529 -38.06 22.97 -18.48
C LEU A 529 -38.03 23.03 -16.95
N GLY A 530 -36.85 23.23 -16.39
CA GLY A 530 -36.56 23.17 -14.96
C GLY A 530 -36.24 21.76 -14.45
N THR A 531 -36.07 20.76 -15.31
CA THR A 531 -35.66 19.41 -14.89
C THR A 531 -34.95 18.62 -15.98
N HIS A 532 -33.90 17.89 -15.59
CA HIS A 532 -33.28 16.88 -16.43
C HIS A 532 -33.00 15.62 -15.60
N ASN A 533 -33.00 14.46 -16.24
CA ASN A 533 -32.63 13.20 -15.60
C ASN A 533 -31.60 12.49 -16.48
N GLN A 534 -30.55 11.92 -15.87
CA GLN A 534 -29.67 10.96 -16.53
C GLN A 534 -30.06 9.54 -16.16
N THR A 535 -29.93 8.61 -17.11
CA THR A 535 -30.12 7.18 -16.82
C THR A 535 -28.79 6.59 -16.38
N LEU A 536 -28.47 6.65 -15.08
CA LEU A 536 -27.37 5.87 -14.54
C LEU A 536 -27.63 4.39 -14.86
N SER A 537 -26.79 3.82 -15.73
CA SER A 537 -26.97 2.48 -16.27
C SER A 537 -27.03 1.43 -15.18
N ILE A 538 -28.25 1.04 -14.81
CA ILE A 538 -28.62 -0.31 -14.44
C ILE A 538 -29.98 -0.53 -15.09
N GLN A 539 -30.08 -1.53 -15.98
CA GLN A 539 -31.29 -2.01 -16.68
C GLN A 539 -32.60 -1.23 -16.44
N GLU A 540 -33.26 -0.80 -17.53
CA GLU A 540 -34.61 -0.24 -17.53
C GLU A 540 -35.46 -0.77 -16.36
N ASN A 541 -35.81 0.14 -15.44
CA ASN A 541 -36.57 -0.18 -14.25
C ASN A 541 -38.02 -0.50 -14.67
N SER A 542 -38.30 -1.76 -15.03
CA SER A 542 -39.61 -2.24 -15.50
C SER A 542 -40.75 -1.89 -14.54
N PHE A 543 -40.42 -1.62 -13.27
CA PHE A 543 -41.35 -1.26 -12.21
C PHE A 543 -41.90 0.17 -12.28
N ASN A 544 -41.21 1.13 -12.90
CA ASN A 544 -41.72 2.51 -12.99
C ASN A 544 -43.00 2.60 -13.85
N ASN A 545 -43.15 1.68 -14.82
CA ASN A 545 -44.29 1.61 -15.74
C ASN A 545 -45.46 0.72 -15.23
N ILE A 546 -45.41 0.18 -14.01
CA ILE A 546 -46.53 -0.60 -13.44
C ILE A 546 -47.60 0.37 -12.90
N HIS A 547 -48.75 0.40 -13.55
CA HIS A 547 -49.91 1.18 -13.15
C HIS A 547 -51.05 0.28 -12.66
N PHE A 548 -51.80 0.75 -11.66
CA PHE A 548 -53.05 0.11 -11.26
C PHE A 548 -54.23 1.06 -11.40
N PHE A 549 -55.39 0.51 -11.72
CA PHE A 549 -56.61 1.26 -11.93
C PHE A 549 -57.84 0.43 -11.57
N PRO A 550 -58.97 1.07 -11.22
CA PRO A 550 -59.10 2.50 -11.00
C PRO A 550 -58.48 2.93 -9.66
N ASN A 551 -57.97 4.16 -9.60
CA ASN A 551 -57.51 4.82 -8.39
C ASN A 551 -57.80 6.33 -8.53
N PRO A 552 -58.86 6.87 -7.87
CA PRO A 552 -59.65 6.24 -6.81
C PRO A 552 -60.57 5.08 -7.24
N LEU A 553 -60.81 4.14 -6.33
CA LEU A 553 -61.51 2.87 -6.55
C LEU A 553 -62.92 2.89 -5.94
N ASN A 554 -63.95 2.80 -6.79
CA ASN A 554 -65.37 2.78 -6.38
C ASN A 554 -66.01 1.38 -6.34
N GLY A 555 -65.26 0.32 -6.64
CA GLY A 555 -65.75 -1.06 -6.70
C GLY A 555 -64.84 -2.07 -5.99
N ASN A 556 -65.08 -3.38 -6.22
CA ASN A 556 -64.37 -4.47 -5.55
C ASN A 556 -63.23 -5.08 -6.40
N LYS A 557 -62.87 -4.46 -7.53
CA LYS A 557 -61.81 -4.95 -8.42
C LYS A 557 -60.76 -3.89 -8.68
N LEU A 558 -59.50 -4.24 -8.44
CA LEU A 558 -58.32 -3.44 -8.77
C LEU A 558 -57.57 -4.14 -9.91
N TYR A 559 -57.31 -3.45 -11.01
CA TYR A 559 -56.55 -3.96 -12.15
C TYR A 559 -55.12 -3.47 -12.10
N ILE A 560 -54.16 -4.29 -12.49
CA ILE A 560 -52.73 -3.99 -12.45
C ILE A 560 -52.12 -4.32 -13.82
N ASN A 561 -51.61 -3.32 -14.52
CA ASN A 561 -50.92 -3.55 -15.78
C ASN A 561 -49.51 -4.07 -15.50
N THR A 562 -49.20 -5.28 -15.94
CA THR A 562 -47.90 -5.93 -15.74
C THR A 562 -47.60 -6.87 -16.89
N ASN A 563 -46.32 -6.94 -17.27
CA ASN A 563 -45.80 -7.86 -18.29
C ASN A 563 -45.11 -9.10 -17.68
N GLU A 564 -45.01 -9.15 -16.36
CA GLU A 564 -44.37 -10.23 -15.60
C GLU A 564 -45.20 -10.61 -14.35
N THR A 565 -44.88 -11.75 -13.74
CA THR A 565 -45.53 -12.19 -12.50
C THR A 565 -45.01 -11.37 -11.32
N ILE A 566 -45.92 -10.69 -10.62
CA ILE A 566 -45.64 -9.79 -9.50
C ILE A 566 -46.44 -10.18 -8.26
N LYS A 567 -45.89 -9.90 -7.08
CA LYS A 567 -46.56 -9.97 -5.79
C LYS A 567 -47.16 -8.60 -5.46
N VAL A 568 -48.39 -8.60 -4.96
CA VAL A 568 -49.16 -7.41 -4.63
C VAL A 568 -49.63 -7.50 -3.19
N GLU A 569 -49.23 -6.54 -2.37
CA GLU A 569 -49.57 -6.46 -0.95
C GLU A 569 -50.27 -5.13 -0.68
N ILE A 570 -51.45 -5.15 -0.03
CA ILE A 570 -52.17 -3.94 0.35
C ILE A 570 -52.15 -3.80 1.87
N TYR A 571 -51.65 -2.66 2.35
CA TYR A 571 -51.56 -2.31 3.76
C TYR A 571 -52.49 -1.13 4.06
N ASN A 572 -53.04 -1.10 5.28
CA ASN A 572 -53.64 0.13 5.79
C ASN A 572 -52.56 1.15 6.18
N VAL A 573 -52.95 2.40 6.48
CA VAL A 573 -52.01 3.48 6.86
C VAL A 573 -51.22 3.20 8.14
N LEU A 574 -51.62 2.21 8.95
CA LEU A 574 -50.90 1.77 10.14
C LEU A 574 -49.91 0.63 9.85
N GLY A 575 -49.69 0.28 8.57
CA GLY A 575 -48.75 -0.77 8.15
C GLY A 575 -49.28 -2.20 8.32
N LYS A 576 -50.55 -2.40 8.66
CA LYS A 576 -51.15 -3.75 8.73
C LYS A 576 -51.52 -4.23 7.33
N ARG A 577 -50.96 -5.38 6.92
CA ARG A 577 -51.31 -6.04 5.66
C ARG A 577 -52.74 -6.58 5.69
N ILE A 578 -53.53 -6.19 4.70
CA ILE A 578 -54.95 -6.57 4.55
C ILE A 578 -55.13 -7.58 3.41
N ILE A 579 -54.40 -7.42 2.31
CA ILE A 579 -54.46 -8.28 1.13
C ILE A 579 -53.04 -8.65 0.71
N PHE A 580 -52.85 -9.92 0.32
CA PHE A 580 -51.66 -10.44 -0.35
C PHE A 580 -52.14 -11.28 -1.52
N SER A 581 -51.63 -11.02 -2.71
CA SER A 581 -52.02 -11.71 -3.94
C SER A 581 -50.90 -11.65 -4.98
N GLU A 582 -51.05 -12.37 -6.08
CA GLU A 582 -50.13 -12.35 -7.22
C GLU A 582 -50.90 -11.92 -8.47
N ALA A 583 -50.25 -11.12 -9.32
CA ALA A 583 -50.79 -10.68 -10.60
C ALA A 583 -49.79 -11.03 -11.72
N ASN A 584 -50.31 -11.36 -12.90
CA ASN A 584 -49.51 -11.64 -14.09
C ASN A 584 -50.28 -11.18 -15.35
N PRO A 585 -49.69 -11.22 -16.56
CA PRO A 585 -50.33 -10.70 -17.77
C PRO A 585 -51.71 -11.31 -18.08
N ASN A 586 -51.95 -12.57 -17.66
CA ASN A 586 -53.20 -13.30 -17.87
C ASN A 586 -54.16 -13.22 -16.67
N MET A 587 -53.70 -12.75 -15.52
CA MET A 587 -54.44 -12.63 -14.26
C MET A 587 -54.13 -11.27 -13.62
N ASN A 588 -54.71 -10.21 -14.17
CA ASN A 588 -54.36 -8.83 -13.84
C ASN A 588 -55.40 -8.11 -12.97
N SER A 589 -56.39 -8.82 -12.43
CA SER A 589 -57.45 -8.26 -11.57
C SER A 589 -57.43 -8.86 -10.16
N LEU A 590 -57.39 -8.01 -9.13
CA LEU A 590 -57.45 -8.35 -7.71
C LEU A 590 -58.83 -8.07 -7.13
N ASP A 591 -59.36 -9.04 -6.36
CA ASP A 591 -60.53 -8.80 -5.51
C ASP A 591 -60.11 -8.04 -4.25
N VAL A 592 -60.69 -6.86 -4.08
CA VAL A 592 -60.40 -5.92 -2.99
C VAL A 592 -61.65 -5.63 -2.16
N SER A 593 -62.66 -6.50 -2.20
CA SER A 593 -63.89 -6.43 -1.39
C SER A 593 -63.65 -6.35 0.13
N LYS A 594 -62.45 -6.75 0.60
CA LYS A 594 -62.04 -6.66 2.01
C LYS A 594 -61.64 -5.24 2.45
N LEU A 595 -61.48 -4.29 1.53
CA LEU A 595 -61.09 -2.92 1.84
C LEU A 595 -62.34 -2.08 2.13
N SER A 596 -62.37 -1.42 3.28
CA SER A 596 -63.34 -0.35 3.57
C SER A 596 -62.89 0.97 2.95
N ASN A 597 -63.76 1.98 2.93
CA ASN A 597 -63.43 3.32 2.43
C ASN A 597 -62.23 3.91 3.17
N GLY A 598 -61.24 4.44 2.44
CA GLY A 598 -60.02 4.97 3.03
C GLY A 598 -58.81 4.96 2.10
N ILE A 599 -57.66 5.32 2.67
CA ILE A 599 -56.36 5.34 1.98
C ILE A 599 -55.57 4.09 2.36
N TYR A 600 -54.93 3.46 1.38
CA TYR A 600 -54.12 2.26 1.52
C TYR A 600 -52.77 2.42 0.80
N LEU A 601 -51.78 1.63 1.20
CA LEU A 601 -50.49 1.51 0.54
C LEU A 601 -50.45 0.17 -0.20
N VAL A 602 -50.17 0.20 -1.50
CA VAL A 602 -50.04 -0.98 -2.35
C VAL A 602 -48.57 -1.17 -2.67
N LYS A 603 -47.96 -2.23 -2.13
CA LYS A 603 -46.60 -2.65 -2.44
C LYS A 603 -46.65 -3.69 -3.55
N ILE A 604 -45.84 -3.49 -4.59
CA ILE A 604 -45.76 -4.38 -5.76
C ILE A 604 -44.29 -4.79 -5.94
N GLY A 605 -43.99 -6.07 -6.13
CA GLY A 605 -42.60 -6.54 -6.32
C GLY A 605 -42.49 -7.90 -6.98
N ASN A 606 -41.37 -8.19 -7.65
CA ASN A 606 -41.07 -9.49 -8.28
C ASN A 606 -40.04 -10.33 -7.48
N GLY A 607 -39.72 -9.91 -6.25
CA GLY A 607 -38.74 -10.57 -5.38
C GLY A 607 -37.32 -10.02 -5.50
N LYS A 608 -37.00 -9.29 -6.58
CA LYS A 608 -35.73 -8.57 -6.73
C LYS A 608 -35.87 -7.08 -6.41
N GLN A 609 -36.98 -6.48 -6.81
CA GLN A 609 -37.28 -5.07 -6.61
C GLN A 609 -38.73 -4.88 -6.13
N SER A 610 -39.03 -3.71 -5.54
CA SER A 610 -40.40 -3.36 -5.14
C SER A 610 -40.69 -1.87 -5.18
N ILE A 611 -41.92 -1.50 -5.54
CA ILE A 611 -42.46 -0.13 -5.47
C ILE A 611 -43.64 -0.09 -4.50
N THR A 612 -43.91 1.09 -3.93
CA THR A 612 -45.11 1.32 -3.12
C THR A 612 -45.89 2.52 -3.67
N LYS A 613 -47.17 2.35 -3.93
CA LYS A 613 -48.07 3.38 -4.49
C LYS A 613 -49.33 3.51 -3.65
N LYS A 614 -49.90 4.71 -3.59
CA LYS A 614 -51.12 5.03 -2.81
C LYS A 614 -52.38 4.57 -3.53
N LEU A 615 -53.29 3.88 -2.84
CA LEU A 615 -54.63 3.53 -3.32
C LEU A 615 -55.70 4.26 -2.47
N ILE A 616 -56.68 4.86 -3.14
CA ILE A 616 -57.84 5.51 -2.49
C ILE A 616 -59.08 4.67 -2.79
N LYS A 617 -59.77 4.17 -1.76
CA LYS A 617 -61.06 3.46 -1.86
C LYS A 617 -62.18 4.38 -1.40
N HIS A 618 -63.18 4.60 -2.27
CA HIS A 618 -64.43 5.26 -1.91
C HIS A 618 -65.58 4.28 -1.68
#